data_AF-A0A7C3EZM2-F1
#
_entry.id   AF-A0A7C3EZM2-F1
#
_cell.length_a   1.000
_cell.length_b   1.000
_cell.length_c   1.000
_cell.angle_alpha   90.00
_cell.angle_beta   90.00
_cell.angle_gamma   90.00
#
_symmetry.space_group_name_H-M   'P 1'
#
loop_
_entity.id
_entity.type
_entity.pdbx_description
1 polymer ?
#
loop_
_entity_poly.entity_id
_entity_poly.type
_entity_poly.pdbx_seq_one_letter_code
_entity_poly.pdbx_strand_id
1 'polypeptide(L)'
;MAKPDVIKPGYFVAISLIPETAPECCYIGLVKVLDEYGIRITQAEWDDQLDGVKQASEDIFVPWVNINSMLVCTEQEPIRRFVRDKAPAWKRQTEAIYKRPKVNK
;
A
#
# COMPACT_ATOMS: atom_id res chain seq x y z
N MET A 1 -13.04 -23.78 -7.87
CA MET A 1 -12.62 -22.51 -8.50
C MET A 1 -11.49 -21.95 -7.67
N ALA A 2 -10.30 -21.78 -8.23
CA ALA A 2 -9.21 -21.09 -7.53
C ALA A 2 -9.66 -19.66 -7.24
N LYS A 3 -9.47 -19.19 -6.01
CA LYS A 3 -9.68 -17.76 -5.71
C LYS A 3 -8.72 -16.98 -6.63
N PRO A 4 -9.18 -15.93 -7.32
CA PRO A 4 -8.24 -15.06 -8.02
C PRO A 4 -7.21 -14.58 -7.01
N ASP A 5 -5.92 -14.73 -7.31
CA ASP A 5 -4.85 -14.18 -6.49
C ASP A 5 -4.93 -12.65 -6.57
N VAL A 6 -5.69 -12.05 -5.65
CA VAL A 6 -5.96 -10.61 -5.60
C VAL A 6 -4.65 -9.83 -5.45
N ILE A 7 -3.64 -10.43 -4.79
CA ILE A 7 -2.30 -9.88 -4.57
C ILE A 7 -1.29 -11.02 -4.77
N LYS A 8 -0.20 -10.76 -5.51
CA LYS A 8 0.90 -11.71 -5.72
C LYS A 8 2.25 -11.00 -5.78
N PRO A 9 3.37 -11.73 -5.63
CA PRO A 9 4.71 -11.17 -5.83
C PRO A 9 4.84 -10.46 -7.18
N GLY A 10 5.56 -9.33 -7.20
CA GLY A 10 5.73 -8.50 -8.39
C GLY A 10 4.68 -7.41 -8.57
N TYR A 11 3.58 -7.43 -7.81
CA TYR A 11 2.59 -6.34 -7.82
C TYR A 11 3.07 -5.14 -7.01
N PHE A 12 2.64 -3.95 -7.41
CA PHE A 12 2.78 -2.75 -6.56
C PHE A 12 1.53 -2.60 -5.71
N VAL A 13 1.68 -2.21 -4.45
CA VAL A 13 0.56 -2.00 -3.54
C VAL A 13 0.75 -0.72 -2.74
N ALA A 14 -0.36 -0.06 -2.43
CA ALA A 14 -0.44 0.92 -1.35
C ALA A 14 -1.26 0.30 -0.21
N ILE A 15 -0.71 0.32 1.00
CA ILE A 15 -1.25 -0.35 2.18
C ILE A 15 -1.57 0.71 3.22
N SER A 16 -2.84 0.80 3.61
CA SER A 16 -3.27 1.59 4.76
C SER A 16 -3.35 0.68 5.98
N LEU A 17 -2.73 1.13 7.06
CA LEU A 17 -2.80 0.46 8.35
C LEU A 17 -4.01 0.91 9.14
N ILE A 18 -4.41 0.09 10.11
CA ILE A 18 -5.29 0.50 11.20
C ILE A 18 -4.64 1.71 11.89
N PRO A 19 -5.40 2.78 12.23
CA PRO A 19 -4.86 3.94 12.91
C PRO A 19 -4.05 3.58 14.15
N GLU A 20 -3.03 4.39 14.47
CA GLU A 20 -2.15 4.23 15.65
C GLU A 20 -1.25 2.98 15.63
N THR A 21 -1.29 2.17 14.58
CA THR A 21 -0.41 0.99 14.44
C THR A 21 1.05 1.35 14.18
N ALA A 22 1.30 2.44 13.47
CA ALA A 22 2.65 2.92 13.16
C ALA A 22 2.66 4.46 12.96
N PRO A 23 3.82 5.12 13.06
CA PRO A 23 3.94 6.56 12.83
C PRO A 23 3.46 6.99 11.45
N GLU A 24 3.76 6.18 10.42
CA GLU A 24 3.16 6.30 9.11
C GLU A 24 2.04 5.27 8.96
N CYS A 25 0.80 5.72 8.74
CA CYS A 25 -0.35 4.83 8.58
C CYS A 25 -0.56 4.36 7.12
N CYS A 26 0.35 4.69 6.20
CA CYS A 26 0.22 4.31 4.79
C CYS A 26 1.58 4.09 4.11
N TYR A 27 1.81 2.87 3.63
CA TYR A 27 3.01 2.45 2.90
C TYR A 27 2.71 2.19 1.44
N ILE A 28 3.71 2.31 0.58
CA ILE A 28 3.63 1.92 -0.83
C ILE A 28 4.88 1.11 -1.18
N GLY A 29 4.74 0.07 -2.02
CA GLY A 29 5.88 -0.75 -2.38
C GLY A 29 5.58 -1.94 -3.29
N LEU A 30 6.66 -2.62 -3.67
CA LEU A 30 6.63 -3.83 -4.49
C LEU A 30 6.47 -5.07 -3.59
N VAL A 31 5.47 -5.90 -3.87
CA VAL A 31 5.26 -7.17 -3.16
C VAL A 31 6.38 -8.15 -3.49
N LYS A 32 7.07 -8.62 -2.45
CA LYS A 32 8.15 -9.61 -2.56
C LYS A 32 7.67 -11.01 -2.25
N VAL A 33 6.95 -11.15 -1.15
CA VAL A 33 6.34 -12.40 -0.69
C VAL A 33 5.15 -12.07 0.20
N LEU A 34 4.20 -12.99 0.24
CA LEU A 34 3.10 -12.98 1.19
C LEU A 34 2.84 -14.42 1.64
N ASP A 35 2.36 -14.55 2.86
CA ASP A 35 2.04 -15.82 3.49
C ASP A 35 0.78 -15.69 4.37
N GLU A 36 0.51 -16.65 5.23
CA GLU A 36 -0.62 -16.61 6.15
C GLU A 36 -0.54 -15.53 7.25
N TYR A 37 0.63 -14.90 7.46
CA TYR A 37 0.86 -13.93 8.53
C TYR A 37 0.84 -12.48 8.02
N GLY A 38 1.33 -12.25 6.81
CA GLY A 38 1.40 -10.89 6.28
C GLY A 38 1.97 -10.79 4.88
N ILE A 39 2.41 -9.56 4.58
CA ILE A 39 3.02 -9.19 3.31
C ILE A 39 4.35 -8.50 3.55
N ARG A 40 5.35 -8.92 2.78
CA ARG A 40 6.64 -8.23 2.70
C ARG A 40 6.69 -7.41 1.43
N ILE A 41 6.95 -6.11 1.56
CA ILE A 41 7.11 -5.20 0.44
C ILE A 41 8.48 -4.52 0.49
N THR A 42 9.09 -4.31 -0.68
CA THR A 42 10.20 -3.36 -0.82
C THR A 42 9.60 -1.96 -0.91
N GLN A 43 9.91 -1.12 0.06
CA GLN A 43 9.25 0.18 0.19
C GLN A 43 9.65 1.11 -0.97
N ALA A 44 8.67 1.86 -1.47
CA ALA A 44 8.88 2.95 -2.39
C ALA A 44 8.57 4.27 -1.69
N GLU A 45 9.24 5.33 -2.11
CA GLU A 45 8.92 6.69 -1.66
C GLU A 45 7.66 7.19 -2.37
N TRP A 46 6.90 8.03 -1.66
CA TRP A 46 5.72 8.71 -2.20
C TRP A 46 6.09 9.92 -3.09
N ASP A 47 7.38 10.22 -3.28
CA ASP A 47 7.87 11.42 -3.97
C ASP A 47 7.89 11.26 -5.51
N ASP A 48 7.46 12.32 -6.19
CA ASP A 48 7.28 12.47 -7.63
C ASP A 48 8.60 12.58 -8.42
N GLN A 49 9.75 12.67 -7.74
CA GLN A 49 11.02 13.11 -8.34
C GLN A 49 11.87 12.03 -9.03
N LEU A 50 11.36 10.83 -9.27
CA LEU A 50 12.22 9.74 -9.71
C LEU A 50 11.75 9.09 -11.01
N ASP A 51 12.50 9.41 -12.07
CA ASP A 51 12.48 8.75 -13.38
C ASP A 51 12.69 7.23 -13.35
N GLY A 52 12.95 6.66 -12.17
CA GLY A 52 12.71 5.27 -11.83
C GLY A 52 12.48 5.20 -10.32
N VAL A 53 11.40 4.52 -9.87
CA VAL A 53 11.11 4.27 -8.45
C VAL A 53 12.42 3.91 -7.74
N LYS A 54 12.99 4.81 -6.92
CA LYS A 54 14.03 4.39 -5.99
C LYS A 54 13.29 3.50 -5.01
N GLN A 55 13.43 2.20 -5.23
CA GLN A 55 13.17 1.24 -4.18
C GLN A 55 14.07 1.67 -3.04
N ALA A 56 13.48 2.16 -1.95
CA ALA A 56 14.23 2.26 -0.71
C ALA A 56 14.78 0.86 -0.45
N SER A 57 16.06 0.76 -0.05
CA SER A 57 16.76 -0.54 0.06
C SER A 57 16.20 -1.45 1.16
N GLU A 58 15.14 -1.02 1.84
CA GLU A 58 14.58 -1.67 3.01
C GLU A 58 13.24 -2.34 2.68
N ASP A 59 13.15 -3.60 3.08
CA ASP A 59 11.90 -4.32 3.06
C ASP A 59 11.18 -4.12 4.39
N ILE A 60 9.88 -3.88 4.31
CA ILE A 60 8.98 -3.84 5.46
C ILE A 60 8.04 -5.03 5.41
N PHE A 61 7.84 -5.66 6.57
CA PHE A 61 6.83 -6.68 6.78
C PHE A 61 5.61 -6.07 7.46
N VAL A 62 4.44 -6.26 6.87
CA VAL A 62 3.16 -5.77 7.40
C VAL A 62 2.26 -6.97 7.72
N PRO A 63 1.96 -7.22 9.01
CA PRO A 63 1.03 -8.27 9.42
C PRO A 63 -0.38 -8.01 8.89
N TRP A 64 -1.12 -9.05 8.49
CA TRP A 64 -2.49 -8.90 8.00
C TRP A 64 -3.41 -8.22 9.01
N VAL A 65 -3.23 -8.52 10.30
CA VAL A 65 -4.01 -7.96 11.41
C VAL A 65 -3.88 -6.44 11.55
N ASN A 66 -2.85 -5.85 10.95
CA ASN A 66 -2.57 -4.42 11.01
C ASN A 66 -3.06 -3.67 9.77
N ILE A 67 -3.48 -4.38 8.73
CA ILE A 67 -3.93 -3.77 7.47
C ILE A 67 -5.41 -3.44 7.58
N ASN A 68 -5.74 -2.18 7.32
CA ASN A 68 -7.13 -1.77 7.15
C ASN A 68 -7.60 -1.98 5.71
N SER A 69 -6.80 -1.54 4.74
CA SER A 69 -7.15 -1.65 3.33
C SER A 69 -5.91 -1.61 2.45
N MET A 70 -6.03 -2.15 1.22
CA MET A 70 -4.97 -2.12 0.22
C MET A 70 -5.52 -1.68 -1.13
N LEU A 71 -4.78 -0.81 -1.81
CA LEU A 71 -4.94 -0.54 -3.23
C LEU A 71 -3.86 -1.30 -4.01
N VAL A 72 -4.27 -2.06 -5.02
CA VAL A 72 -3.39 -3.01 -5.73
C VAL A 72 -3.20 -2.58 -7.18
N CYS A 73 -1.93 -2.45 -7.60
CA CYS A 73 -1.52 -2.28 -8.98
C CYS A 73 -1.29 -3.66 -9.61
N THR A 74 -2.25 -4.09 -10.43
CA THR A 74 -2.12 -5.35 -11.19
C THR A 74 -1.25 -5.14 -12.44
N GLU A 75 -0.85 -6.24 -13.10
CA GLU A 75 -0.03 -6.23 -14.33
C GLU A 75 -0.61 -5.39 -15.48
N GLN A 76 -1.91 -5.12 -15.47
CA GLN A 76 -2.60 -4.37 -16.51
C GLN A 76 -2.41 -2.85 -16.40
N GLU A 77 -1.89 -2.38 -15.25
CA GLU A 77 -1.74 -0.97 -14.96
C GLU A 77 -0.27 -0.50 -15.03
N PRO A 78 0.02 0.63 -15.70
CA PRO A 78 1.34 1.23 -15.65
C PRO A 78 1.74 1.64 -14.23
N ILE A 79 2.77 0.99 -13.66
CA ILE A 79 3.27 1.22 -12.30
C ILE A 79 3.55 2.71 -12.03
N ARG A 80 4.13 3.43 -13.01
CA ARG A 80 4.40 4.87 -12.87
C ARG A 80 3.13 5.68 -12.57
N ARG A 81 2.03 5.40 -13.27
CA ARG A 81 0.75 6.09 -13.05
C ARG A 81 0.15 5.72 -11.69
N PHE A 82 0.30 4.47 -11.29
CA PHE A 82 -0.15 4.03 -9.99
C PHE A 82 0.56 4.77 -8.84
N VAL A 83 1.89 4.79 -8.86
CA VAL A 83 2.72 5.40 -7.81
C VAL A 83 2.55 6.92 -7.76
N ARG A 84 2.52 7.58 -8.92
CA ARG A 84 2.44 9.06 -9.01
C ARG A 84 1.04 9.61 -8.75
N ASP A 85 0.00 8.95 -9.28
CA ASP A 85 -1.34 9.53 -9.35
C ASP A 85 -2.32 8.81 -8.42
N LYS A 86 -2.47 7.50 -8.58
CA LYS A 86 -3.56 6.75 -7.93
C LYS A 86 -3.32 6.52 -6.45
N ALA A 87 -2.15 6.02 -6.09
CA ALA A 87 -1.84 5.70 -4.71
C ALA A 87 -1.83 6.96 -3.81
N PRO A 88 -1.26 8.11 -4.22
CA PRO A 88 -1.33 9.34 -3.42
C PRO A 88 -2.75 9.88 -3.27
N ALA A 89 -3.56 9.84 -4.33
CA ALA A 89 -4.96 10.22 -4.26
C ALA A 89 -5.75 9.33 -3.29
N TRP A 90 -5.51 8.02 -3.33
CA TRP A 90 -6.12 7.05 -2.43
C TRP A 90 -5.66 7.20 -0.98
N LYS A 91 -4.37 7.49 -0.73
CA LYS A 91 -3.84 7.80 0.60
C LYS A 91 -4.59 8.99 1.21
N ARG A 92 -4.73 10.10 0.46
CA ARG A 92 -5.48 11.28 0.92
C ARG A 92 -6.94 10.95 1.27
N GLN A 93 -7.60 10.13 0.47
CA GLN A 93 -8.98 9.69 0.75
C GLN A 93 -9.05 8.86 2.04
N THR A 94 -8.12 7.93 2.23
CA THR A 94 -8.08 7.06 3.40
C THR A 94 -7.79 7.86 4.67
N GLU A 95 -6.83 8.78 4.64
CA GLU A 95 -6.56 9.70 5.75
C GLU A 95 -7.77 10.58 6.09
N ALA A 96 -8.53 11.03 5.08
CA ALA A 96 -9.73 11.84 5.31
C ALA A 96 -10.85 11.06 6.01
N ILE A 97 -10.94 9.73 5.84
CA ILE A 97 -11.90 8.89 6.58
C ILE A 97 -11.60 8.92 8.08
N TYR A 98 -10.32 8.83 8.45
CA TYR A 98 -9.89 8.79 9.85
C TYR A 98 -9.81 10.16 10.53
N LYS A 99 -9.57 11.23 9.77
CA LYS A 99 -9.58 12.61 10.29
C LYS A 99 -10.99 13.16 10.51
N ARG A 100 -12.04 12.54 9.96
CA ARG A 100 -13.42 12.95 10.23
C ARG A 100 -13.76 12.62 11.68
N PRO A 101 -14.23 13.59 12.49
CA PRO A 101 -14.69 13.30 13.84
C PRO A 101 -15.79 12.25 13.74
N LYS A 102 -15.67 11.16 14.52
CA LYS A 102 -16.77 10.21 14.68
C LYS A 102 -17.96 11.02 15.18
N VAL A 103 -18.94 11.25 14.31
CA VAL A 103 -20.24 11.76 14.72
C VAL A 103 -20.81 10.65 15.59
N ASN A 104 -20.69 10.81 16.90
CA ASN A 104 -21.36 9.95 17.87
C ASN A 104 -22.85 10.00 17.53
N LYS A 105 -23.39 8.87 17.09
CA LYS A 105 -24.84 8.65 17.01
C LYS A 105 -25.33 8.11 18.35
#